data_AF-A0A506XZ25-F1
#
_entry.id   AF-A0A506XZ25-F1
#
_cell.length_a   1.000
_cell.length_b   1.000
_cell.length_c   1.000
_cell.angle_alpha   90.00
_cell.angle_beta   90.00
_cell.angle_gamma   90.00
#
_symmetry.space_group_name_H-M   'P 1'
#
loop_
_entity.id
_entity.type
_entity.pdbx_description
1 polymer ?
#
loop_
_entity_poly.entity_id
_entity_poly.type
_entity_poly.pdbx_seq_one_letter_code
_entity_poly.pdbx_strand_id
1 'polypeptide(L)'
;MANAAVESARHHPQSFAAPVASETPTATPTPDPVVRYETVTETAPVAFDRVTVDDATRAAGTTAVTTAGVDGELTRVYRVTYTDDVETARELQTETVSRAPVAEVTSRGTYVAPPAPRYVAPAPAAPAPPASSGGTVNPGGYCGNVGATGVAANGKTYTCGAKGPDANGKYHWNA
;
A
#
# COMPACT_ATOMS: atom_id res chain seq x y z
N MET A 1 -80.40 24.80 -101.21
CA MET A 1 -78.94 24.82 -101.00
C MET A 1 -78.63 24.13 -99.69
N ALA A 2 -77.52 23.39 -99.67
CA ALA A 2 -76.82 22.76 -98.55
C ALA A 2 -77.46 21.55 -97.84
N ASN A 3 -76.83 20.40 -98.12
CA ASN A 3 -76.90 19.09 -97.48
C ASN A 3 -76.30 19.08 -96.06
N ALA A 4 -76.79 18.16 -95.22
CA ALA A 4 -76.02 17.19 -94.41
C ALA A 4 -77.06 16.26 -93.73
N ALA A 5 -77.14 14.94 -93.99
CA ALA A 5 -76.25 13.85 -93.53
C ALA A 5 -76.07 13.88 -91.99
N VAL A 6 -76.24 12.82 -91.19
CA VAL A 6 -76.26 11.38 -91.44
C VAL A 6 -76.65 10.63 -90.13
N GLU A 7 -77.03 9.36 -90.27
CA GLU A 7 -76.98 8.20 -89.34
C GLU A 7 -77.88 7.99 -88.11
N SER A 8 -78.59 6.87 -88.22
CA SER A 8 -79.10 5.98 -87.16
C SER A 8 -78.03 5.53 -86.16
N ALA A 9 -78.39 5.50 -84.87
CA ALA A 9 -77.82 4.53 -83.93
C ALA A 9 -78.85 4.15 -82.84
N ARG A 10 -79.22 2.87 -82.83
CA ARG A 10 -80.08 2.21 -81.82
C ARG A 10 -79.40 2.23 -80.45
N HIS A 11 -80.04 2.70 -79.39
CA HIS A 11 -79.59 2.46 -78.01
C HIS A 11 -80.76 2.19 -77.05
N HIS A 12 -80.50 1.24 -76.16
CA HIS A 12 -81.39 0.48 -75.28
C HIS A 12 -82.20 1.33 -74.28
N PRO A 13 -83.37 0.85 -73.80
CA PRO A 13 -84.00 1.41 -72.61
C PRO A 13 -83.10 1.14 -71.40
N GLN A 14 -82.63 2.21 -70.75
CA GLN A 14 -81.78 2.12 -69.56
C GLN A 14 -82.62 1.67 -68.37
N SER A 15 -82.36 0.44 -67.91
CA SER A 15 -82.80 -0.05 -66.61
C SER A 15 -82.02 0.70 -65.53
N PHE A 16 -82.70 1.54 -64.76
CA PHE A 16 -82.11 2.18 -63.58
C PHE A 16 -81.93 1.13 -62.49
N ALA A 17 -80.70 0.62 -62.36
CA ALA A 17 -80.29 -0.11 -61.17
C ALA A 17 -80.31 0.86 -59.97
N ALA A 18 -81.04 0.50 -58.92
CA ALA A 18 -81.05 1.22 -57.65
C ALA A 18 -79.64 1.33 -57.06
N PRO A 19 -79.29 2.44 -56.36
CA PRO A 19 -78.00 2.53 -55.68
C PRO A 19 -77.96 1.48 -54.56
N VAL A 20 -77.08 0.50 -54.69
CA VAL A 20 -76.74 -0.41 -53.58
C VAL A 20 -76.06 0.42 -52.49
N ALA A 21 -76.66 0.43 -51.30
CA ALA A 21 -76.09 1.06 -50.13
C ALA A 21 -74.68 0.48 -49.87
N SER A 22 -73.67 1.34 -49.79
CA SER A 22 -72.35 0.94 -49.32
C SER A 22 -72.43 0.63 -47.83
N GLU A 23 -72.37 -0.65 -47.48
CA GLU A 23 -72.22 -1.05 -46.08
C GLU A 23 -70.87 -0.53 -45.57
N THR A 24 -70.90 0.21 -44.46
CA THR A 24 -69.69 0.71 -43.79
C THR A 24 -69.00 -0.47 -43.11
N PRO A 25 -67.70 -0.73 -43.33
CA PRO A 25 -67.02 -1.82 -42.63
C PRO A 25 -67.00 -1.53 -41.13
N THR A 26 -67.56 -2.46 -40.34
CA THR A 26 -67.52 -2.41 -38.87
C THR A 26 -66.07 -2.46 -38.39
N ALA A 27 -65.64 -1.45 -37.63
CA ALA A 27 -64.31 -1.40 -37.04
C ALA A 27 -64.09 -2.61 -36.10
N THR A 28 -63.03 -3.38 -36.33
CA THR A 28 -62.56 -4.43 -35.40
C THR A 28 -62.04 -3.77 -34.13
N PRO A 29 -62.40 -4.24 -32.92
CA PRO A 29 -61.84 -3.69 -31.68
C PRO A 29 -60.32 -3.93 -31.65
N THR A 30 -59.55 -2.86 -31.42
CA THR A 30 -58.12 -2.96 -31.14
C THR A 30 -57.93 -3.65 -29.79
N PRO A 31 -57.03 -4.64 -29.66
CA PRO A 31 -56.75 -5.25 -28.35
C PRO A 31 -56.22 -4.19 -27.37
N ASP A 32 -56.63 -4.27 -26.12
CA ASP A 32 -56.07 -3.45 -25.04
C ASP A 32 -54.59 -3.81 -24.82
N PRO A 33 -53.71 -2.81 -24.57
CA PRO A 33 -52.29 -3.05 -24.37
C PRO A 33 -52.04 -3.85 -23.09
N VAL A 34 -51.10 -4.79 -23.14
CA VAL A 34 -50.75 -5.62 -21.97
C VAL A 34 -49.67 -4.91 -21.15
N VAL A 35 -49.95 -4.64 -19.87
CA VAL A 35 -49.00 -4.01 -18.94
C VAL A 35 -48.44 -5.05 -17.97
N ARG A 36 -47.10 -5.14 -17.87
CA ARG A 36 -46.40 -5.95 -16.86
C ARG A 36 -45.40 -5.12 -16.07
N TYR A 37 -45.09 -5.58 -14.85
CA TYR A 37 -44.10 -4.97 -13.97
C TYR A 37 -43.01 -5.97 -13.61
N GLU A 38 -41.77 -5.51 -13.58
CA GLU A 38 -40.63 -6.30 -13.12
C GLU A 38 -39.82 -5.52 -12.09
N THR A 39 -39.21 -6.26 -11.16
CA THR A 39 -38.25 -5.70 -10.20
C THR A 39 -36.85 -5.96 -10.72
N VAL A 40 -36.09 -4.90 -10.96
CA VAL A 40 -34.72 -4.96 -11.44
C VAL A 40 -33.78 -4.39 -10.38
N THR A 41 -32.75 -5.15 -10.05
CA THR A 41 -31.71 -4.73 -9.10
C THR A 41 -30.44 -4.38 -9.86
N GLU A 42 -29.93 -3.17 -9.64
CA GLU A 42 -28.65 -2.71 -10.20
C GLU A 42 -27.67 -2.40 -9.07
N THR A 43 -26.40 -2.72 -9.28
CA THR A 43 -25.32 -2.45 -8.33
C THR A 43 -24.28 -1.50 -8.93
N ALA A 44 -23.74 -0.62 -8.09
CA ALA A 44 -22.68 0.31 -8.47
C ALA A 44 -21.62 0.39 -7.34
N PRO A 45 -20.33 0.59 -7.66
CA PRO A 45 -19.31 0.77 -6.64
C PRO A 45 -19.47 2.11 -5.93
N VAL A 46 -19.16 2.13 -4.63
CA VAL A 46 -19.01 3.36 -3.84
C VAL A 46 -17.54 3.52 -3.51
N ALA A 47 -16.90 4.56 -4.05
CA ALA A 47 -15.48 4.79 -3.85
C ALA A 47 -15.13 4.92 -2.35
N PHE A 48 -13.98 4.37 -1.95
CA PHE A 48 -13.45 4.59 -0.61
C PHE A 48 -12.75 5.94 -0.44
N ASP A 49 -12.74 6.44 0.78
CA ASP A 49 -11.98 7.62 1.18
C ASP A 49 -10.52 7.27 1.52
N ARG A 50 -9.62 8.25 1.40
CA ARG A 50 -8.22 8.12 1.81
C ARG A 50 -7.91 8.99 3.02
N VAL A 51 -7.30 8.41 4.03
CA VAL A 51 -6.92 9.08 5.28
C VAL A 51 -5.43 8.90 5.52
N THR A 52 -4.76 9.98 5.92
CA THR A 52 -3.37 9.92 6.39
C THR A 52 -3.32 10.11 7.90
N VAL A 53 -2.61 9.23 8.59
CA VAL A 53 -2.43 9.27 10.05
C VAL A 53 -0.95 9.32 10.37
N ASP A 54 -0.53 10.21 11.27
CA ASP A 54 0.85 10.29 11.70
C ASP A 54 1.22 9.13 12.65
N ASP A 55 2.40 8.56 12.47
CA ASP A 55 2.91 7.40 13.20
C ASP A 55 4.30 7.72 13.76
N ALA A 56 4.31 7.99 15.07
CA ALA A 56 5.53 8.33 15.81
C ALA A 56 6.47 7.14 16.04
N THR A 57 6.11 5.93 15.61
CA THR A 57 6.97 4.74 15.66
C THR A 57 7.72 4.49 14.35
N ARG A 58 7.29 5.14 13.26
CA ARG A 58 7.91 5.06 11.94
C ARG A 58 8.81 6.24 11.66
N ALA A 59 9.96 5.97 11.04
CA ALA A 59 10.95 6.99 10.68
C ALA A 59 10.33 8.13 9.86
N ALA A 60 10.68 9.36 10.22
CA ALA A 60 10.23 10.56 9.53
C ALA A 60 10.51 10.49 8.02
N GLY A 61 9.52 10.89 7.21
CA GLY A 61 9.61 10.87 5.75
C GLY A 61 9.26 9.52 5.10
N THR A 62 8.95 8.49 5.89
CA THR A 62 8.43 7.21 5.36
C THR A 62 6.90 7.21 5.33
N THR A 63 6.32 6.49 4.38
CA THR A 63 4.86 6.27 4.31
C THR A 63 4.56 4.81 4.05
N ALA A 64 3.50 4.29 4.65
CA ALA A 64 3.01 2.94 4.39
C ALA A 64 1.49 2.88 4.46
N VAL A 65 0.86 2.21 3.49
CA VAL A 65 -0.57 1.87 3.59
C VAL A 65 -0.72 0.83 4.70
N THR A 66 -1.42 1.20 5.78
CA THR A 66 -1.68 0.33 6.95
C THR A 66 -3.06 -0.30 6.89
N THR A 67 -3.98 0.27 6.11
CA THR A 67 -5.28 -0.31 5.82
C THR A 67 -5.58 -0.09 4.35
N ALA A 68 -5.76 -1.16 3.59
CA ALA A 68 -6.12 -1.04 2.18
C ALA A 68 -7.56 -0.54 2.03
N GLY A 69 -7.78 0.38 1.09
CA GLY A 69 -9.12 0.83 0.74
C GLY A 69 -9.90 -0.24 -0.01
N VAL A 70 -11.20 -0.31 0.24
CA VAL A 70 -12.11 -1.24 -0.45
C VAL A 70 -13.39 -0.48 -0.81
N ASP A 71 -13.76 -0.52 -2.09
CA ASP A 71 -15.01 0.09 -2.54
C ASP A 71 -16.22 -0.60 -1.91
N GLY A 72 -17.15 0.24 -1.47
CA GLY A 72 -18.48 -0.17 -1.06
C GLY A 72 -19.34 -0.57 -2.26
N GLU A 73 -20.59 -0.86 -1.99
CA GLU A 73 -21.58 -1.22 -2.98
C GLU A 73 -22.90 -0.51 -2.71
N LEU A 74 -23.42 0.11 -3.76
CA LEU A 74 -24.72 0.78 -3.80
C LEU A 74 -25.68 -0.11 -4.56
N THR A 75 -26.79 -0.46 -3.93
CA THR A 75 -27.87 -1.23 -4.54
C THR A 75 -29.05 -0.32 -4.83
N ARG A 76 -29.53 -0.37 -6.06
CA ARG A 76 -30.74 0.32 -6.53
C ARG A 76 -31.76 -0.71 -6.97
N VAL A 77 -32.96 -0.62 -6.43
CA VAL A 77 -34.08 -1.47 -6.85
C VAL A 77 -35.06 -0.62 -7.62
N TYR A 78 -35.34 -1.03 -8.85
CA TYR A 78 -36.27 -0.36 -9.75
C TYR A 78 -37.51 -1.21 -9.98
N ARG A 79 -38.65 -0.53 -10.11
CA ARG A 79 -39.83 -1.10 -10.75
C ARG A 79 -39.81 -0.67 -12.22
N VAL A 80 -39.71 -1.64 -13.11
CA VAL A 80 -39.75 -1.42 -14.55
C VAL A 80 -41.14 -1.79 -15.05
N THR A 81 -41.76 -0.90 -15.83
CA THR A 81 -43.05 -1.11 -16.47
C THR A 81 -42.83 -1.42 -17.93
N TYR A 82 -43.46 -2.48 -18.41
CA TYR A 82 -43.48 -2.82 -19.82
C TYR A 82 -44.90 -2.75 -20.36
N THR A 83 -45.03 -2.27 -21.58
CA THR A 83 -46.28 -2.28 -22.35
C THR A 83 -46.00 -3.00 -23.66
N ASP A 84 -46.74 -4.07 -23.93
CA ASP A 84 -46.53 -4.94 -25.09
C ASP A 84 -45.04 -5.35 -25.24
N ASP A 85 -44.46 -5.75 -24.10
CA ASP A 85 -43.06 -6.17 -23.92
C ASP A 85 -41.97 -5.12 -24.12
N VAL A 86 -42.34 -3.85 -24.36
CA VAL A 86 -41.41 -2.73 -24.45
C VAL A 86 -41.35 -1.98 -23.12
N GLU A 87 -40.15 -1.69 -22.61
CA GLU A 87 -39.98 -0.88 -21.40
C GLU A 87 -40.53 0.54 -21.66
N THR A 88 -41.56 0.92 -20.90
CA THR A 88 -42.25 2.22 -21.03
C THR A 88 -41.98 3.15 -19.86
N ALA A 89 -41.63 2.62 -18.69
CA ALA A 89 -41.24 3.42 -17.54
C ALA A 89 -40.30 2.66 -16.61
N ARG A 90 -39.45 3.42 -15.90
CA ARG A 90 -38.59 2.92 -14.84
C ARG A 90 -38.65 3.86 -13.64
N GLU A 91 -38.95 3.31 -12.49
CA GLU A 91 -39.09 4.06 -11.24
C GLU A 91 -38.15 3.50 -10.18
N LEU A 92 -37.30 4.36 -9.59
CA LEU A 92 -36.44 3.99 -8.46
C LEU A 92 -37.30 3.80 -7.21
N GLN A 93 -37.29 2.59 -6.66
CA GLN A 93 -38.03 2.26 -5.44
C GLN A 93 -37.17 2.47 -4.20
N THR A 94 -35.95 1.93 -4.22
CA THR A 94 -34.99 2.05 -3.13
C THR A 94 -33.58 2.26 -3.64
N GLU A 95 -32.81 3.04 -2.88
CA GLU A 95 -31.38 3.22 -3.06
C GLU A 95 -30.72 3.07 -1.70
N THR A 96 -29.79 2.13 -1.57
CA THR A 96 -29.15 1.84 -0.27
C THR A 96 -27.73 1.35 -0.48
N VAL A 97 -26.82 1.83 0.36
CA VAL A 97 -25.45 1.30 0.42
C VAL A 97 -25.52 -0.08 1.08
N SER A 98 -25.44 -1.14 0.27
CA SER A 98 -25.52 -2.54 0.72
C SER A 98 -24.21 -3.00 1.35
N ARG A 99 -23.08 -2.39 0.97
CA ARG A 99 -21.78 -2.56 1.62
C ARG A 99 -21.10 -1.21 1.79
N ALA A 100 -20.76 -0.84 3.02
CA ALA A 100 -20.02 0.39 3.27
C ALA A 100 -18.59 0.31 2.69
N PRO A 101 -18.06 1.39 2.11
CA PRO A 101 -16.65 1.44 1.73
C PRO A 101 -15.74 1.38 2.96
N VAL A 102 -14.59 0.76 2.80
CA VAL A 102 -13.51 0.75 3.81
C VAL A 102 -12.47 1.77 3.38
N ALA A 103 -12.21 2.77 4.23
CA ALA A 103 -11.23 3.80 3.93
C ALA A 103 -9.80 3.23 3.84
N GLU A 104 -9.02 3.75 2.90
CA GLU A 104 -7.58 3.50 2.84
C GLU A 104 -6.88 4.37 3.89
N VAL A 105 -6.05 3.75 4.73
CA VAL A 105 -5.26 4.46 5.74
C VAL A 105 -3.79 4.37 5.37
N THR A 106 -3.18 5.53 5.17
CA THR A 106 -1.73 5.68 5.00
C THR A 106 -1.12 6.22 6.28
N SER A 107 -0.22 5.46 6.89
CA SER A 107 0.61 5.91 8.00
C SER A 107 1.79 6.73 7.47
N ARG A 108 1.98 7.93 8.03
CA ARG A 108 3.13 8.81 7.78
C ARG A 108 4.06 8.78 8.99
N GLY A 109 5.30 8.35 8.79
CA GLY A 109 6.30 8.35 9.85
C GLY A 109 6.64 9.77 10.31
N THR A 110 6.70 9.97 11.62
CA THR A 110 7.11 11.23 12.28
C THR A 110 8.25 11.03 13.28
N TYR A 111 8.75 9.81 13.43
CA TYR A 111 9.84 9.50 14.34
C TYR A 111 11.17 10.11 13.89
N VAL A 112 11.79 10.92 14.75
CA VAL A 112 13.15 11.41 14.58
C VAL A 112 14.02 10.76 15.65
N ALA A 113 15.01 9.96 15.23
CA ALA A 113 15.95 9.38 16.16
C ALA A 113 16.73 10.48 16.88
N PRO A 114 16.94 10.36 18.21
CA PRO A 114 17.83 11.26 18.93
C PRO A 114 19.22 11.29 18.27
N PRO A 115 19.92 12.43 18.30
CA PRO A 115 21.27 12.51 17.76
C PRO A 115 22.16 11.47 18.43
N ALA A 116 23.00 10.81 17.65
CA ALA A 116 23.96 9.85 18.19
C ALA A 116 24.82 10.54 19.27
N PRO A 117 25.13 9.86 20.38
CA PRO A 117 26.06 10.40 21.35
C PRO A 117 27.38 10.72 20.66
N ARG A 118 27.95 11.89 20.97
CA ARG A 118 29.25 12.27 20.41
C ARG A 118 30.28 11.22 20.86
N TYR A 119 30.91 10.55 19.91
CA TYR A 119 32.06 9.71 20.20
C TYR A 119 33.18 10.58 20.77
N VAL A 120 33.51 10.37 22.05
CA VAL A 120 34.69 10.95 22.67
C VAL A 120 35.79 9.90 22.52
N ALA A 121 36.77 10.17 21.66
CA ALA A 121 37.91 9.27 21.53
C ALA A 121 38.54 9.08 22.92
N PRO A 122 38.87 7.83 23.32
CA PRO A 122 39.59 7.62 24.55
C PRO A 122 40.89 8.43 24.48
N ALA A 123 41.20 9.12 25.58
CA ALA A 123 42.45 9.85 25.69
C ALA A 123 43.61 8.93 25.26
N PRO A 124 44.55 9.41 24.43
CA PRO A 124 45.66 8.57 24.00
C PRO A 124 46.33 7.97 25.23
N ALA A 125 46.55 6.66 25.22
CA ALA A 125 47.22 5.97 26.30
C ALA A 125 48.53 6.70 26.56
N ALA A 126 48.76 7.09 27.83
CA ALA A 126 50.02 7.71 28.22
C ALA A 126 51.16 6.81 27.73
N PRO A 127 52.24 7.37 27.15
CA PRO A 127 53.38 6.58 26.73
C PRO A 127 53.83 5.71 27.90
N ALA A 128 54.07 4.42 27.63
CA ALA A 128 54.51 3.48 28.66
C ALA A 128 55.72 4.10 29.39
N PRO A 129 55.77 4.01 30.74
CA PRO A 129 56.93 4.50 31.48
C PRO A 129 58.18 3.83 30.90
N PRO A 130 59.28 4.56 30.69
CA PRO A 130 60.49 3.97 30.16
C PRO A 130 60.88 2.78 31.03
N ALA A 131 61.18 1.65 30.37
CA ALA A 131 61.72 0.48 31.05
C ALA A 131 62.91 0.94 31.90
N SER A 132 62.81 0.76 33.22
CA SER A 132 63.87 1.13 34.14
C SER A 132 65.09 0.29 33.80
N SER A 133 66.08 0.88 33.15
CA SER A 133 67.41 0.29 33.03
C SER A 133 67.96 0.18 34.45
N GLY A 134 67.90 -1.03 35.00
CA GLY A 134 68.52 -1.35 36.28
C GLY A 134 69.96 -0.84 36.25
N GLY A 135 70.29 0.03 37.20
CA GLY A 135 71.63 0.59 37.33
C GLY A 135 72.69 -0.52 37.38
N THR A 136 73.94 -0.16 37.08
CA THR A 136 75.07 -1.08 37.04
C THR A 136 75.09 -1.98 38.28
N VAL A 137 74.85 -3.29 38.09
CA VAL A 137 74.83 -4.24 39.21
C VAL A 137 76.25 -4.63 39.59
N ASN A 138 76.50 -4.85 40.89
CA ASN A 138 77.78 -5.33 41.37
C ASN A 138 77.75 -6.86 41.44
N PRO A 139 78.59 -7.59 40.69
CA PRO A 139 78.66 -9.05 40.74
C PRO A 139 78.92 -9.55 42.16
N GLY A 140 78.13 -10.52 42.63
CA GLY A 140 78.21 -11.05 43.99
C GLY A 140 77.71 -10.10 45.08
N GLY A 141 77.24 -8.90 44.73
CA GLY A 141 76.62 -7.98 45.66
C GLY A 141 75.19 -8.38 46.02
N TYR A 142 74.74 -7.95 47.20
CA TYR A 142 73.38 -8.18 47.67
C TYR A 142 72.34 -7.60 46.71
N CYS A 143 71.24 -8.32 46.53
CA CYS A 143 70.12 -7.91 45.71
C CYS A 143 68.79 -8.18 46.41
N GLY A 144 67.86 -7.22 46.32
CA GLY A 144 66.55 -7.28 46.99
C GLY A 144 65.44 -7.89 46.14
N ASN A 145 65.54 -7.80 44.81
CA ASN A 145 64.49 -8.22 43.89
C ASN A 145 64.87 -9.53 43.20
N VAL A 146 64.53 -10.67 43.79
CA VAL A 146 64.80 -12.00 43.23
C VAL A 146 64.21 -12.11 41.82
N GLY A 147 65.02 -12.57 40.86
CA GLY A 147 64.63 -12.67 39.45
C GLY A 147 64.82 -11.39 38.63
N ALA A 148 65.20 -10.26 39.25
CA ALA A 148 65.63 -9.09 38.49
C ALA A 148 66.90 -9.40 37.70
N THR A 149 67.03 -8.81 36.51
CA THR A 149 68.24 -8.86 35.68
C THR A 149 68.90 -7.49 35.66
N GLY A 150 70.23 -7.47 35.63
CA GLY A 150 71.01 -6.24 35.54
C GLY A 150 72.37 -6.49 34.91
N VAL A 151 72.96 -5.44 34.34
CA VAL A 151 74.27 -5.52 33.67
C VAL A 151 75.32 -4.90 34.58
N ALA A 152 76.41 -5.63 34.84
CA ALA A 152 77.51 -5.11 35.63
C ALA A 152 78.45 -4.25 34.77
N ALA A 153 79.38 -3.52 35.40
CA ALA A 153 80.34 -2.67 34.70
C ALA A 153 81.23 -3.44 33.71
N ASN A 154 81.36 -4.76 33.90
CA ASN A 154 82.08 -5.67 32.99
C ASN A 154 81.26 -6.10 31.76
N GLY A 155 80.04 -5.56 31.58
CA GLY A 155 79.15 -5.85 30.45
C GLY A 155 78.41 -7.18 30.53
N LYS A 156 78.61 -7.99 31.58
CA LYS A 156 77.87 -9.25 31.78
C LYS A 156 76.53 -8.99 32.47
N THR A 157 75.52 -9.74 32.06
CA THR A 157 74.21 -9.78 32.72
C THR A 157 74.27 -10.72 33.93
N TYR A 158 73.70 -10.27 35.04
CA TYR A 158 73.55 -11.04 36.26
C TYR A 158 72.07 -11.07 36.63
N THR A 159 71.65 -12.17 37.26
CA THR A 159 70.30 -12.36 37.77
C THR A 159 70.33 -12.42 39.30
N CYS A 160 69.46 -11.66 39.95
CA CYS A 160 69.36 -11.65 41.39
C CYS A 160 68.84 -12.99 41.91
N GLY A 161 69.62 -13.65 42.77
CA GLY A 161 69.24 -14.90 43.43
C GLY A 161 69.33 -16.17 42.57
N ALA A 162 70.03 -16.13 41.43
CA ALA A 162 70.17 -17.30 40.55
C ALA A 162 70.79 -18.54 41.22
N LYS A 163 71.59 -18.34 42.28
CA LYS A 163 72.19 -19.44 43.07
C LYS A 163 71.49 -19.71 44.41
N GLY A 164 70.29 -19.14 44.61
CA GLY A 164 69.58 -19.20 45.88
C GLY A 164 70.12 -18.23 46.94
N PRO A 165 69.53 -18.22 48.14
CA PRO A 165 69.98 -17.39 49.25
C PRO A 165 71.26 -17.95 49.88
N ASP A 166 72.07 -17.07 50.46
CA ASP A 166 73.21 -17.46 51.29
C ASP A 166 72.76 -18.03 52.66
N ALA A 167 73.73 -18.43 53.49
CA ALA A 167 73.46 -18.98 54.83
C ALA A 167 72.68 -18.02 55.76
N ASN A 168 72.61 -16.73 55.43
CA ASN A 168 71.86 -15.70 56.16
C ASN A 168 70.54 -15.35 55.47
N GLY A 169 70.10 -16.10 54.45
CA GLY A 169 68.86 -15.87 53.73
C GLY A 169 68.93 -14.74 52.69
N LYS A 170 70.12 -14.23 52.35
CA LYS A 170 70.27 -13.07 51.45
C LYS A 170 70.57 -13.50 50.01
N TYR A 171 69.95 -12.83 49.05
CA TYR A 171 70.17 -13.07 47.62
C TYR A 171 71.27 -12.15 47.07
N HIS A 172 71.98 -12.65 46.07
CA HIS A 172 73.09 -11.95 45.43
C HIS A 172 72.97 -11.96 43.91
N TRP A 173 73.58 -10.97 43.26
CA TRP A 173 73.71 -10.92 41.81
C TRP A 173 74.67 -12.01 41.32
N ASN A 174 74.14 -13.01 40.63
CA ASN A 174 74.91 -14.14 40.11
C ASN A 174 74.75 -14.23 38.58
N ALA A 175 75.84 -14.58 37.89
CA ALA A 175 75.81 -14.83 36.45
C ALA A 175 75.20 -16.22 36.16
#